data_AF-A0A949TJU1-F1
#
_entry.id   AF-A0A949TJU1-F1
#
_cell.length_a   1.000
_cell.length_b   1.000
_cell.length_c   1.000
_cell.angle_alpha   90.00
_cell.angle_beta   90.00
_cell.angle_gamma   90.00
#
_symmetry.space_group_name_H-M   'P 1'
#
loop_
_entity.id
_entity.type
_entity.pdbx_description
1 polymer ?
#
loop_
_entity_poly.entity_id
_entity_poly.type
_entity_poly.pdbx_seq_one_letter_code
_entity_poly.pdbx_strand_id
1 'polypeptide(L)'
;DEIQKVVLCKSPIEALSCAKIGVSERGGMPSERTMYMAVDSPKSLPLEFLREVPAITAAYDNDDTGRSRAQAIKELLPQTTIAQPQARDWNLELLERLRLQKVQQKQADKKKNRGLER
;
A
#
# COMPACT_ATOMS: atom_id res chain seq x y z
N ASP A 1 3.89 21.88 -7.78
CA ASP A 1 3.05 20.75 -7.33
C ASP A 1 3.68 20.04 -6.16
N GLU A 2 2.97 20.01 -5.04
CA GLU A 2 3.46 19.54 -3.74
C GLU A 2 3.00 18.09 -3.46
N ILE A 3 3.79 17.36 -2.67
CA ILE A 3 3.45 16.00 -2.24
C ILE A 3 2.42 16.10 -1.12
N GLN A 4 1.25 15.49 -1.33
CA GLN A 4 0.14 15.55 -0.38
C GLN A 4 0.13 14.37 0.59
N LYS A 5 0.66 13.22 0.13
CA LYS A 5 0.71 11.99 0.93
C LYS A 5 2.03 11.26 0.75
N VAL A 6 2.57 10.71 1.84
CA VAL A 6 3.67 9.76 1.80
C VAL A 6 3.23 8.43 2.40
N VAL A 7 3.57 7.33 1.72
CA VAL A 7 3.44 5.97 2.24
C VAL A 7 4.83 5.39 2.43
N LEU A 8 5.19 5.14 3.68
CA LEU A 8 6.48 4.57 4.10
C LEU A 8 6.35 3.04 4.15
N CYS A 9 7.23 2.34 3.44
CA CYS A 9 7.22 0.89 3.32
C CYS A 9 8.59 0.30 3.67
N LYS A 10 8.63 -0.98 4.05
CA LYS A 10 9.88 -1.67 4.43
C LYS A 10 10.90 -1.80 3.30
N SER A 11 10.45 -1.93 2.05
CA SER A 11 11.31 -2.18 0.89
C SER A 11 10.71 -1.61 -0.40
N PRO A 12 11.48 -1.52 -1.50
CA PRO A 12 10.96 -1.08 -2.79
C PRO A 12 9.81 -1.94 -3.33
N ILE A 13 9.83 -3.25 -3.07
CA ILE A 13 8.75 -4.16 -3.51
C ILE A 13 7.46 -3.85 -2.75
N GLU A 14 7.55 -3.59 -1.44
CA GLU A 14 6.41 -3.18 -0.63
C GLU A 14 5.84 -1.83 -1.10
N ALA A 15 6.71 -0.87 -1.43
CA ALA A 15 6.30 0.43 -1.96
C ALA A 15 5.50 0.31 -3.27
N LEU A 16 6.01 -0.49 -4.22
CA LEU A 16 5.30 -0.76 -5.49
C LEU A 16 3.98 -1.51 -5.26
N SER A 17 3.96 -2.43 -4.29
CA SER A 17 2.77 -3.21 -3.96
C SER A 17 1.67 -2.32 -3.38
N CYS A 18 2.01 -1.48 -2.40
CA CYS A 18 1.13 -0.44 -1.86
C CYS A 18 0.61 0.51 -2.95
N ALA A 19 1.49 0.96 -3.86
CA ALA A 19 1.09 1.82 -4.97
C ALA A 19 0.06 1.15 -5.88
N LYS A 20 0.28 -0.12 -6.24
CA LYS A 20 -0.66 -0.86 -7.09
C LYS A 20 -2.00 -1.10 -6.40
N ILE A 21 -1.99 -1.44 -5.10
CA ILE A 21 -3.20 -1.59 -4.29
C ILE A 21 -3.97 -0.27 -4.26
N GLY A 22 -3.30 0.84 -3.92
CA GLY A 22 -3.92 2.16 -3.81
C GLY A 22 -4.56 2.66 -5.10
N VAL A 23 -3.95 2.41 -6.26
CA VAL A 23 -4.54 2.71 -7.58
C VAL A 23 -5.78 1.85 -7.85
N SER A 24 -5.71 0.57 -7.47
CA SER A 24 -6.78 -0.39 -7.78
C SER A 24 -8.02 -0.16 -6.90
N GLU A 25 -7.83 0.16 -5.62
CA GLU A 25 -8.93 0.45 -4.67
C GLU A 25 -9.70 1.74 -5.03
N ARG A 26 -9.02 2.71 -5.64
CA ARG A 26 -9.64 3.98 -6.06
C ARG A 26 -10.21 3.94 -7.48
N GLY A 27 -10.14 2.78 -8.15
CA GLY A 27 -10.65 2.63 -9.52
C GLY A 27 -9.86 3.43 -10.56
N GLY A 28 -8.63 3.84 -10.27
CA GLY A 28 -7.84 4.72 -11.14
C GLY A 28 -6.71 5.44 -10.43
N MET A 29 -6.01 6.32 -11.17
CA MET A 29 -4.91 7.12 -10.60
C MET A 29 -5.47 8.12 -9.59
N PRO A 30 -4.95 8.18 -8.35
CA PRO A 30 -5.40 9.17 -7.38
C PRO A 30 -5.13 10.60 -7.87
N SER A 31 -6.06 11.53 -7.58
CA SER A 31 -5.83 12.97 -7.75
C SER A 31 -4.78 13.49 -6.76
N GLU A 32 -4.69 12.85 -5.60
CA GLU A 32 -3.70 13.17 -4.56
C GLU A 32 -2.29 12.71 -4.97
N ARG A 33 -1.33 13.63 -4.98
CA ARG A 33 0.08 13.27 -5.21
C ARG A 33 0.64 12.48 -4.05
N THR A 34 0.74 11.17 -4.24
CA THR A 34 1.23 10.22 -3.26
C THR A 34 2.63 9.75 -3.62
N MET A 35 3.58 9.94 -2.70
CA MET A 35 4.92 9.37 -2.78
C MET A 35 4.96 8.05 -2.00
N TYR A 36 5.42 6.99 -2.63
CA TYR A 36 5.67 5.70 -1.98
C TYR A 36 7.18 5.56 -1.77
N MET A 37 7.61 5.43 -0.51
CA MET A 37 9.02 5.50 -0.13
C MET A 37 9.42 4.24 0.63
N ALA A 38 10.51 3.61 0.21
CA ALA A 38 11.12 2.52 0.94
C ALA A 38 12.03 3.08 2.04
N VAL A 39 11.80 2.65 3.28
CA VAL A 39 12.56 3.05 4.47
C VAL A 39 12.87 1.81 5.29
N ASP A 40 14.15 1.44 5.30
CA ASP A 40 14.64 0.22 5.97
C ASP A 40 14.67 0.36 7.51
N SER A 41 14.78 1.59 8.01
CA SER A 41 15.05 1.93 9.40
C SER A 41 14.45 3.30 9.75
N PRO A 42 13.86 3.48 10.93
CA PRO A 42 13.42 4.81 11.38
C PRO A 42 14.55 5.85 11.40
N LYS A 43 15.81 5.42 11.51
CA LYS A 43 16.99 6.30 11.54
C LYS A 43 17.33 6.92 10.17
N SER A 44 16.82 6.34 9.07
CA SER A 44 17.06 6.83 7.70
C SER A 44 15.93 7.75 7.21
N LEU A 45 14.96 8.08 8.06
CA LEU A 45 13.84 8.96 7.68
C LEU A 45 14.33 10.39 7.41
N PRO A 46 13.95 10.99 6.26
CA PRO A 46 14.18 12.41 5.99
C PRO A 46 13.15 13.26 6.78
N LEU A 47 13.36 13.39 8.10
CA LEU A 47 12.39 13.98 9.01
C LEU A 47 12.03 15.43 8.67
N GLU A 48 12.97 16.23 8.18
CA GLU A 48 12.71 17.61 7.77
C GLU A 48 11.68 17.68 6.64
N PHE A 49 11.82 16.85 5.62
CA PHE A 49 10.86 16.74 4.52
C PHE A 49 9.52 16.19 5.01
N LEU A 50 9.54 15.10 5.80
CA LEU A 50 8.32 14.40 6.21
C LEU A 50 7.46 15.22 7.19
N ARG A 51 8.04 16.11 7.97
CA ARG A 51 7.27 16.99 8.87
C ARG A 51 6.32 17.93 8.13
N GLU A 52 6.71 18.37 6.93
CA GLU A 52 5.91 19.25 6.09
C GLU A 52 4.84 18.50 5.27
N VAL A 53 4.94 17.16 5.19
CA VAL A 53 3.98 16.35 4.43
C VAL A 53 2.64 16.26 5.20
N PRO A 54 1.50 16.62 4.58
CA PRO A 54 0.21 16.66 5.27
C PRO A 54 -0.26 15.30 5.81
N ALA A 55 -0.03 14.23 5.05
CA ALA A 55 -0.50 12.90 5.39
C ALA A 55 0.60 11.85 5.24
N ILE A 56 0.91 11.15 6.33
CA ILE A 56 1.89 10.06 6.33
C ILE A 56 1.20 8.75 6.74
N THR A 57 1.52 7.68 6.01
CA THR A 57 1.12 6.31 6.36
C THR A 57 2.37 5.44 6.50
N ALA A 58 2.55 4.81 7.65
CA ALA A 58 3.52 3.74 7.84
C ALA A 58 2.85 2.40 7.49
N ALA A 59 3.20 1.86 6.32
CA ALA A 59 2.67 0.62 5.75
C ALA A 59 3.74 -0.48 5.82
N TYR A 60 3.89 -1.08 6.99
CA TYR A 60 4.88 -2.14 7.25
C TYR A 60 4.20 -3.51 7.41
N ASP A 61 5.03 -4.56 7.34
CA ASP A 61 4.62 -5.96 7.46
C ASP A 61 3.78 -6.22 8.71
N ASN A 62 2.91 -7.23 8.64
CA ASN A 62 2.07 -7.67 9.74
C ASN A 62 2.80 -8.65 10.69
N ASP A 63 4.04 -8.32 11.05
CA ASP A 63 4.84 -9.04 12.05
C ASP A 63 5.32 -8.10 13.16
N ASP A 64 5.93 -8.64 14.22
CA ASP A 64 6.38 -7.84 15.37
C ASP A 64 7.42 -6.79 14.99
N THR A 65 8.28 -7.10 14.01
CA THR A 65 9.31 -6.17 13.53
C THR A 65 8.67 -5.01 12.76
N GLY A 66 7.73 -5.31 11.87
CA GLY A 66 6.96 -4.31 11.12
C GLY A 66 6.14 -3.41 12.04
N ARG A 67 5.45 -3.99 13.03
CA ARG A 67 4.68 -3.25 14.06
C ARG A 67 5.56 -2.33 14.88
N SER A 68 6.69 -2.84 15.38
CA SER A 68 7.64 -2.04 16.16
C SER A 68 8.19 -0.87 15.36
N ARG A 69 8.54 -1.09 14.08
CA ARG A 69 9.00 -0.02 13.19
C ARG A 69 7.92 1.03 12.94
N ALA A 70 6.71 0.62 12.59
CA ALA A 70 5.61 1.56 12.35
C ALA A 70 5.32 2.43 13.59
N GLN A 71 5.40 1.84 14.78
CA GLN A 71 5.24 2.54 16.05
C GLN A 71 6.38 3.55 16.29
N ALA A 72 7.64 3.15 16.11
CA ALA A 72 8.78 4.04 16.25
C ALA A 72 8.72 5.23 15.27
N ILE A 73 8.23 5.01 14.04
CA ILE A 73 8.00 6.08 13.07
C ILE A 73 6.90 7.03 13.55
N LYS A 74 5.80 6.50 14.09
CA LYS A 74 4.72 7.32 14.63
C LYS A 74 5.15 8.17 15.83
N GLU A 75 6.09 7.69 16.64
CA GLU A 75 6.69 8.47 17.72
C GLU A 75 7.55 9.63 17.19
N LEU A 76 8.27 9.44 16.08
CA LEU A 76 9.07 10.48 15.44
C LEU A 76 8.22 11.48 14.63
N LEU A 77 7.10 11.01 14.06
CA LEU A 77 6.19 11.75 13.18
C LEU A 77 4.74 11.49 13.63
N PRO A 78 4.24 12.23 14.64
CA PRO A 78 2.93 11.98 15.27
C PRO A 78 1.72 12.02 14.32
N GLN A 79 1.83 12.73 13.18
CA GLN A 79 0.81 12.76 12.12
C GLN A 79 0.69 11.45 11.33
N THR A 80 1.56 10.47 11.61
CA THR A 80 1.60 9.19 10.91
C THR A 80 0.43 8.29 11.30
N THR A 81 -0.28 7.81 10.28
CA THR A 81 -1.24 6.71 10.37
C THR A 81 -0.51 5.38 10.17
N ILE A 82 -0.92 4.31 10.87
CA ILE A 82 -0.36 2.98 10.68
C ILE A 82 -1.35 2.16 9.84
N ALA A 83 -0.86 1.56 8.76
CA ALA A 83 -1.62 0.63 7.94
C ALA A 83 -0.95 -0.75 8.00
N GLN A 84 -1.75 -1.80 8.05
CA GLN A 84 -1.28 -3.18 8.06
C GLN A 84 -1.92 -3.98 6.93
N PRO A 85 -1.17 -4.86 6.26
CA PRO A 85 -1.74 -5.82 5.33
C PRO A 85 -2.55 -6.89 6.11
N GLN A 86 -3.52 -7.52 5.45
CA GLN A 86 -4.20 -8.69 6.01
C GLN A 86 -3.30 -9.93 5.88
N ALA A 87 -2.57 -10.01 4.76
CA ALA A 87 -1.48 -10.96 4.59
C ALA A 87 -0.25 -10.60 5.46
N ARG A 88 0.81 -11.40 5.32
CA ARG A 88 2.08 -11.17 6.03
C ARG A 88 2.73 -9.83 5.66
N ASP A 89 2.71 -9.47 4.38
CA ASP A 89 3.28 -8.26 3.82
C ASP A 89 2.41 -7.74 2.66
N TRP A 90 2.66 -6.52 2.17
CA TRP A 90 1.84 -5.90 1.13
C TRP A 90 2.03 -6.54 -0.24
N ASN A 91 3.20 -7.13 -0.48
CA ASN A 91 3.43 -7.89 -1.71
C ASN A 91 2.57 -9.15 -1.76
N LEU A 92 2.51 -9.93 -0.68
CA LEU A 92 1.66 -11.11 -0.58
C LEU A 92 0.18 -10.72 -0.66
N GLU A 93 -0.22 -9.64 0.02
CA GLU A 93 -1.56 -9.06 -0.08
C GLU A 93 -1.92 -8.75 -1.54
N LEU A 94 -1.03 -8.09 -2.29
CA LEU A 94 -1.24 -7.79 -3.70
C LEU A 94 -1.38 -9.08 -4.54
N LEU A 95 -0.52 -10.06 -4.34
CA LEU A 95 -0.56 -11.34 -5.07
C LEU A 95 -1.89 -12.06 -4.84
N GLU A 96 -2.38 -12.09 -3.59
CA GLU A 96 -3.66 -12.69 -3.23
C GLU A 96 -4.83 -11.97 -3.90
N ARG A 97 -4.84 -10.63 -3.88
CA ARG A 97 -5.86 -9.81 -4.56
C ARG A 97 -5.89 -10.06 -6.07
N LEU A 98 -4.72 -10.11 -6.71
CA LEU A 98 -4.61 -10.41 -8.13
C LEU A 98 -5.09 -11.83 -8.47
N ARG A 99 -4.83 -12.80 -7.59
CA ARG A 99 -5.34 -14.17 -7.75
C ARG A 99 -6.87 -14.18 -7.71
N LEU A 100 -7.47 -13.49 -6.75
CA LEU A 100 -8.92 -13.39 -6.60
C LEU A 100 -9.57 -12.71 -7.81
N GLN A 101 -9.01 -11.60 -8.30
CA GLN A 101 -9.50 -10.92 -9.51
C GLN A 101 -9.50 -11.85 -10.73
N LYS A 102 -8.41 -12.60 -10.95
CA LYS A 102 -8.32 -13.57 -12.07
C LYS A 102 -9.39 -14.66 -11.98
N VAL A 103 -9.68 -15.16 -10.78
CA VAL A 103 -10.72 -16.18 -10.58
C VAL A 103 -12.10 -15.60 -10.89
N GLN A 104 -12.40 -14.39 -10.40
CA GLN A 104 -13.67 -13.73 -10.65
C GLN A 104 -13.89 -13.45 -12.14
N GLN A 105 -12.85 -12.98 -12.84
CA GLN A 105 -12.96 -12.70 -14.28
C GLN A 105 -13.23 -13.96 -15.10
N LYS A 106 -12.52 -15.07 -14.82
CA LYS A 106 -12.79 -16.36 -15.47
C LYS A 106 -14.21 -16.87 -15.22
N GLN A 107 -14.78 -16.62 -14.03
CA GLN A 107 -16.17 -16.99 -13.73
C GLN A 107 -17.17 -16.11 -14.48
N ALA A 108 -16.90 -14.81 -14.60
CA ALA A 108 -17.73 -13.88 -15.37
C ALA A 108 -17.76 -14.26 -16.86
N ASP A 109 -16.60 -14.58 -17.44
CA ASP A 109 -16.48 -14.99 -18.85
C ASP A 109 -17.24 -16.29 -19.13
N LYS A 110 -17.13 -17.29 -18.24
CA LYS A 110 -17.90 -18.54 -18.35
C LYS A 110 -19.41 -18.31 -18.30
N LYS A 111 -19.88 -17.39 -17.45
CA LYS A 111 -21.31 -17.03 -17.39
C LYS A 111 -21.78 -16.31 -18.65
N LYS A 112 -20.97 -15.39 -19.18
CA LYS A 112 -21.27 -14.66 -20.41
C LYS A 112 -21.40 -15.59 -21.62
N ASN A 113 -20.47 -16.54 -21.78
CA ASN A 113 -20.49 -17.48 -22.90
C ASN A 113 -21.69 -18.43 -22.86
N ARG A 114 -22.12 -18.88 -21.68
CA ARG A 114 -23.34 -19.70 -21.51
C ARG A 114 -24.65 -18.96 -21.84
N GLY A 115 -24.66 -17.64 -21.74
CA GLY A 115 -25.82 -16.81 -22.09
C GLY A 115 -25.94 -16.51 -23.59
N LEU A 116 -24.85 -16.70 -24.35
CA LEU A 116 -24.80 -16.50 -25.80
C LEU A 116 -25.14 -17.77 -26.61
N GLU A 117 -25.20 -18.93 -25.95
CA GLU A 117 -25.56 -20.24 -26.55
C GLU A 117 -27.07 -20.55 -26.47
N ARG A 118 -27.92 -19.55 -26.18
CA ARG A 118 -29.40 -19.64 -26.18
C ARG A 118 -29.98 -18.66 -27.18
#